data_AF-A0A8C5QYM9-F1
#
_entry.id   AF-A0A8C5QYM9-F1
#
_cell.length_a   1.000
_cell.length_b   1.000
_cell.length_c   1.000
_cell.angle_alpha   90.00
_cell.angle_beta   90.00
_cell.angle_gamma   90.00
#
_symmetry.space_group_name_H-M   'P 1'
#
loop_
_entity.id
_entity.type
_entity.pdbx_description
1 polymer ?
#
loop_
_entity_poly.entity_id
_entity_poly.type
_entity_poly.pdbx_seq_one_letter_code
_entity_poly.pdbx_strand_id
1 'polypeptide(L)'
;MLRGGLGAAVFVRTVHTALTWAVTLVLFLHDTDLWSRDDGSKVLQPLCFLFFVLCSMALYFAVSLMDPGYVMSDCDEKVTQCLTPLLLSHFNPSADPSPVRSRRCGYCLFKQPMRARHCKSCQHCVRRYDHHCPWIENCVGEKNHPLFILYLCVQLMALLWALRLGWSGFHFAETWTEWLHVNVFLLLAFVLSCIFTVVVSLLLVCHLYLISCNVTTWEFMSHHRIAYLKHYESDANPFDKGIIRNIWSFFCTFGTVAWERIYFRESYATV
;
A
#
# COMPACT_ATOMS: atom_id res chain seq x y z
N MET A 1 21.77 13.41 12.88
CA MET A 1 22.05 12.57 11.69
C MET A 1 20.79 12.49 10.78
N LEU A 2 20.43 13.57 10.09
CA LEU A 2 19.20 13.67 9.26
C LEU A 2 19.44 13.51 7.74
N ARG A 3 20.63 13.06 7.32
CA ARG A 3 21.07 13.16 5.90
C ARG A 3 20.79 11.93 5.01
N GLY A 4 20.25 10.83 5.53
CA GLY A 4 20.06 9.60 4.73
C GLY A 4 18.71 9.49 3.99
N GLY A 5 17.60 9.85 4.65
CA GLY A 5 16.26 9.53 4.14
C GLY A 5 15.77 10.42 2.99
N LEU A 6 16.13 11.71 2.98
CA LEU A 6 15.67 12.64 1.94
C LEU A 6 16.28 12.30 0.57
N GLY A 7 17.57 11.92 0.54
CA GLY A 7 18.24 11.53 -0.70
C GLY A 7 17.65 10.25 -1.30
N ALA A 8 17.36 9.24 -0.46
CA ALA A 8 16.72 8.00 -0.89
C ALA A 8 15.32 8.24 -1.45
N ALA A 9 14.48 9.01 -0.74
CA ALA A 9 13.12 9.32 -1.19
C ALA A 9 13.09 10.09 -2.52
N VAL A 10 13.99 11.07 -2.71
CA VAL A 10 14.11 11.79 -3.97
C VAL A 10 14.55 10.83 -5.09
N PHE A 11 15.59 10.04 -4.84
CA PHE A 11 16.10 9.09 -5.83
C PHE A 11 15.02 8.10 -6.30
N VAL A 12 14.32 7.45 -5.37
CA VAL A 12 13.28 6.46 -5.69
C VAL A 12 12.15 7.09 -6.50
N ARG A 13 11.68 8.28 -6.11
CA ARG A 13 10.61 9.00 -6.84
C ARG A 13 11.05 9.45 -8.22
N THR A 14 12.28 9.94 -8.35
CA THR A 14 12.85 10.32 -9.65
C THR A 14 12.99 9.12 -10.57
N VAL A 15 13.51 7.99 -10.09
CA VAL A 15 13.65 6.76 -10.89
C VAL A 15 12.28 6.23 -11.31
N HIS A 16 11.32 6.13 -10.39
CA HIS A 16 9.95 5.69 -10.73
C HIS A 16 9.34 6.60 -11.79
N THR A 17 9.46 7.92 -11.63
CA THR A 17 8.94 8.91 -12.58
C THR A 17 9.59 8.77 -13.96
N ALA A 18 10.91 8.64 -14.00
CA ALA A 18 11.66 8.51 -15.25
C ALA A 18 11.30 7.22 -15.99
N LEU A 19 11.20 6.08 -15.28
CA LEU A 19 10.82 4.80 -15.89
C LEU A 19 9.40 4.83 -16.43
N THR A 20 8.43 5.37 -15.68
CA THR A 20 7.04 5.48 -16.13
C THR A 20 6.95 6.30 -17.41
N TRP A 21 7.54 7.50 -17.44
CA TRP A 21 7.51 8.35 -18.63
C TRP A 21 8.31 7.78 -19.80
N ALA A 22 9.42 7.07 -19.55
CA ALA A 22 10.17 6.41 -20.60
C ALA A 22 9.34 5.31 -21.29
N VAL A 23 8.68 4.44 -20.52
CA VAL A 23 7.78 3.40 -21.06
C VAL A 23 6.62 4.05 -21.83
N THR A 24 5.98 5.06 -21.25
CA THR A 24 4.89 5.79 -21.93
C THR A 24 5.38 6.41 -23.24
N LEU A 25 6.53 7.08 -23.25
CA LEU A 25 7.09 7.69 -24.46
C LEU A 25 7.37 6.65 -25.55
N VAL A 26 7.97 5.51 -25.19
CA VAL A 26 8.23 4.41 -26.15
C VAL A 26 6.91 3.92 -26.78
N LEU A 27 5.87 3.73 -25.98
CA LEU A 27 4.55 3.28 -26.50
C LEU A 27 3.87 4.32 -27.40
N PHE A 28 4.09 5.61 -27.17
CA PHE A 28 3.57 6.69 -28.01
C PHE A 28 4.35 6.86 -29.31
N LEU A 29 5.66 6.62 -29.30
CA LEU A 29 6.54 6.76 -30.46
C LEU A 29 6.50 5.57 -31.42
N HIS A 30 6.14 4.37 -30.93
CA HIS A 30 5.96 3.18 -31.77
C HIS A 30 4.56 3.11 -32.38
N ASP A 31 4.46 2.49 -33.57
CA ASP A 31 3.18 2.18 -34.23
C ASP A 31 2.49 1.02 -33.50
N THR A 32 1.89 1.34 -32.36
CA THR A 32 1.10 0.42 -31.54
C THR A 32 -0.39 0.63 -31.81
N ASP A 33 -1.23 -0.31 -31.35
CA ASP A 33 -2.69 -0.15 -31.35
C ASP A 33 -3.17 1.10 -30.57
N LEU A 34 -2.28 1.81 -29.86
CA LEU A 34 -2.59 3.07 -29.18
C LEU A 34 -3.19 4.08 -30.16
N TRP A 35 -2.65 4.17 -31.38
CA TRP A 35 -3.14 4.99 -32.46
C TRP A 35 -4.12 4.19 -33.31
N SER A 36 -5.34 4.00 -32.79
CA SER A 36 -6.41 3.28 -33.49
C SER A 36 -6.54 3.74 -34.95
N ARG A 37 -6.67 2.78 -35.87
CA ARG A 37 -6.87 3.06 -37.31
C ARG A 37 -8.25 3.62 -37.63
N ASP A 38 -9.20 3.54 -36.68
CA ASP A 38 -10.58 3.96 -36.86
C ASP A 38 -10.78 5.43 -36.47
N ASP A 39 -11.35 6.25 -37.36
CA ASP A 39 -11.31 7.73 -37.29
C ASP A 39 -11.87 8.31 -35.98
N GLY A 40 -12.89 7.67 -35.39
CA GLY A 40 -13.53 8.13 -34.15
C GLY A 40 -12.75 7.85 -32.85
N SER A 41 -11.77 6.93 -32.87
CA SER A 41 -11.02 6.51 -31.68
C SER A 41 -9.53 6.89 -31.71
N LYS A 42 -9.06 7.49 -32.81
CA LYS A 42 -7.66 7.93 -33.03
C LYS A 42 -7.05 8.70 -31.86
N VAL A 43 -7.84 9.56 -31.21
CA VAL A 43 -7.36 10.43 -30.11
C VAL A 43 -7.87 9.97 -28.74
N LEU A 44 -9.02 9.30 -28.69
CA LEU A 44 -9.62 8.88 -27.42
C LEU A 44 -8.77 7.84 -26.69
N GLN A 45 -8.25 6.85 -27.42
CA GLN A 45 -7.46 5.77 -26.82
C GLN A 45 -6.13 6.27 -26.21
N PRO A 46 -5.33 7.12 -26.90
CA PRO A 46 -4.15 7.75 -26.30
C PRO A 46 -4.49 8.61 -25.07
N LEU A 47 -5.58 9.38 -25.10
CA LEU A 47 -6.00 10.20 -23.96
C LEU A 47 -6.40 9.35 -22.76
N CYS A 48 -7.15 8.27 -22.97
CA CYS A 48 -7.53 7.34 -21.91
C CYS A 48 -6.29 6.67 -21.31
N PHE A 49 -5.36 6.18 -22.13
CA PHE A 49 -4.12 5.58 -21.63
C PHE A 49 -3.29 6.59 -20.83
N LEU A 50 -3.13 7.82 -21.33
CA LEU A 50 -2.44 8.89 -20.61
C LEU A 50 -3.14 9.23 -19.29
N PHE A 51 -4.48 9.25 -19.26
CA PHE A 51 -5.24 9.45 -18.02
C PHE A 51 -4.94 8.35 -16.98
N PHE A 52 -4.88 7.07 -17.38
CA PHE A 52 -4.51 5.99 -16.47
C PHE A 52 -3.07 6.13 -15.95
N VAL A 53 -2.12 6.50 -16.81
CA VAL A 53 -0.72 6.76 -16.39
C VAL A 53 -0.65 7.94 -15.41
N LEU A 54 -1.35 9.04 -15.69
CA LEU A 54 -1.40 10.21 -14.80
C LEU A 54 -2.08 9.89 -13.47
N CYS A 55 -3.17 9.12 -13.49
CA CYS A 55 -3.86 8.66 -12.29
C CYS A 55 -2.95 7.77 -11.42
N SER A 56 -2.26 6.80 -12.04
CA SER A 56 -1.24 5.97 -11.38
C SER A 56 -0.14 6.82 -10.75
N MET A 57 0.39 7.81 -11.47
CA MET A 57 1.43 8.72 -10.96
C MET A 57 0.92 9.60 -9.82
N ALA A 58 -0.30 10.14 -9.92
CA ALA A 58 -0.91 10.92 -8.86
C ALA A 58 -1.09 10.07 -7.59
N LEU A 59 -1.55 8.83 -7.72
CA LEU A 59 -1.68 7.88 -6.61
C LEU A 59 -0.32 7.51 -6.01
N TYR A 60 0.69 7.25 -6.84
CA TYR A 60 2.07 7.02 -6.39
C TYR A 60 2.59 8.17 -5.52
N PHE A 61 2.46 9.41 -6.00
CA PHE A 61 2.88 10.58 -5.23
C PHE A 61 2.04 10.76 -3.96
N ALA A 62 0.73 10.53 -4.04
CA ALA A 62 -0.14 10.59 -2.88
C ALA A 62 0.32 9.60 -1.80
N VAL A 63 0.51 8.32 -2.10
CA VAL A 63 0.91 7.32 -1.10
C VAL A 63 2.34 7.52 -0.59
N SER A 64 3.25 8.00 -1.45
CA SER A 64 4.66 8.24 -1.09
C SER A 64 4.85 9.47 -0.21
N LEU A 65 3.93 10.44 -0.25
CA LEU A 65 4.00 11.70 0.50
C LEU A 65 3.02 11.77 1.67
N MET A 66 1.99 10.91 1.68
CA MET A 66 0.96 10.91 2.71
C MET A 66 1.49 10.45 4.07
N ASP A 67 1.00 11.07 5.15
CA ASP A 67 1.17 10.57 6.51
C ASP A 67 0.53 9.17 6.63
N PRO A 68 1.30 8.10 6.89
CA PRO A 68 0.77 6.74 7.04
C PRO A 68 -0.03 6.54 8.33
N GLY A 69 -0.05 7.55 9.22
CA GLY A 69 -0.61 7.47 10.55
C GLY A 69 0.48 7.47 11.61
N TYR A 70 1.41 8.42 11.52
CA TYR A 70 2.39 8.63 12.58
C TYR A 70 1.71 8.93 13.91
N VAL A 71 2.19 8.28 14.97
CA VAL A 71 1.70 8.52 16.33
C VAL A 71 2.36 9.79 16.85
N MET A 72 1.59 10.87 16.97
CA MET A 72 1.98 12.06 17.73
C MET A 72 1.92 11.70 19.22
N SER A 73 2.72 12.34 20.07
CA SER A 73 2.91 11.95 21.49
C SER A 73 1.60 11.83 22.31
N ASP A 74 1.68 11.34 23.54
CA ASP A 74 0.59 10.94 24.49
C ASP A 74 -0.70 11.81 24.57
N CYS A 75 -0.76 12.99 23.95
CA CYS A 75 -1.95 13.82 23.78
C CYS A 75 -3.05 13.24 22.86
N ASP A 76 -2.73 12.38 21.88
CA ASP A 76 -3.73 11.83 20.93
C ASP A 76 -4.70 10.80 21.57
N GLU A 77 -4.32 10.19 22.71
CA GLU A 77 -5.25 9.36 23.51
C GLU A 77 -6.45 10.20 24.01
N LYS A 78 -6.24 11.50 24.31
CA LYS A 78 -7.30 12.40 24.81
C LYS A 78 -8.24 12.87 23.70
N VAL A 79 -7.73 13.10 22.49
CA VAL A 79 -8.54 13.56 21.35
C VAL A 79 -9.47 12.44 20.84
N THR A 80 -8.97 11.20 20.79
CA THR A 80 -9.77 10.03 20.39
C THR A 80 -10.91 9.74 21.39
N GLN A 81 -10.71 10.04 22.67
CA GLN A 81 -11.75 9.95 23.70
C GLN A 81 -12.84 11.02 23.55
N CYS A 82 -12.51 12.22 23.05
CA CYS A 82 -13.47 13.34 22.97
C CYS A 82 -14.47 13.22 21.81
N LEU A 83 -14.13 12.48 20.75
CA LEU A 83 -14.97 12.30 19.54
C LEU A 83 -16.01 11.16 19.65
N THR A 84 -16.04 10.41 20.77
CA THR A 84 -17.03 9.33 21.00
C THR A 84 -17.88 9.52 22.27
N PRO A 85 -18.54 10.68 22.53
CA PRO A 85 -19.30 10.85 23.77
C PRO A 85 -20.58 9.99 23.83
N LEU A 86 -21.16 9.60 22.70
CA LEU A 86 -22.47 8.93 22.69
C LEU A 86 -22.45 7.42 23.02
N LEU A 87 -21.29 6.82 23.28
CA LEU A 87 -21.17 5.41 23.69
C LEU A 87 -20.48 5.22 25.06
N LEU A 88 -20.20 6.31 25.79
CA LEU A 88 -19.36 6.29 27.00
C LEU A 88 -20.11 6.23 28.34
N SER A 89 -21.41 5.92 28.37
CA SER A 89 -22.14 5.84 29.65
C SER A 89 -21.87 4.56 30.48
N HIS A 90 -20.98 3.65 30.05
CA HIS A 90 -20.83 2.34 30.70
C HIS A 90 -19.41 1.86 31.01
N PHE A 91 -18.37 2.71 30.98
CA PHE A 91 -17.02 2.24 31.36
C PHE A 91 -16.46 2.96 32.59
N ASN A 92 -16.39 2.22 33.70
CA ASN A 92 -15.75 2.63 34.94
C ASN A 92 -14.25 2.26 34.87
N PRO A 93 -13.27 3.17 35.05
CA PRO A 93 -11.85 2.90 34.80
C PRO A 93 -11.10 2.21 35.96
N SER A 94 -11.80 1.80 37.02
CA SER A 94 -11.18 1.18 38.19
C SER A 94 -11.11 -0.34 38.04
N ALA A 95 -9.87 -0.84 37.94
CA ALA A 95 -9.42 -2.23 37.78
C ALA A 95 -9.51 -2.78 36.34
N ASP A 96 -8.48 -2.53 35.53
CA ASP A 96 -8.23 -3.28 34.30
C ASP A 96 -7.24 -4.43 34.61
N PRO A 97 -7.71 -5.67 34.81
CA PRO A 97 -6.83 -6.84 34.84
C PRO A 97 -6.52 -7.27 33.39
N SER A 98 -6.02 -6.37 32.53
CA SER A 98 -5.68 -6.75 31.16
C SER A 98 -4.38 -7.57 31.17
N PRO A 99 -4.39 -8.82 30.63
CA PRO A 99 -3.17 -9.64 30.53
C PRO A 99 -2.15 -9.07 29.53
N VAL A 100 -2.56 -8.11 28.69
CA VAL A 100 -1.74 -7.50 27.65
C VAL A 100 -1.24 -6.12 28.10
N ARG A 101 -0.05 -6.10 28.71
CA ARG A 101 0.61 -4.85 29.14
C ARG A 101 0.86 -3.94 27.92
N SER A 102 0.41 -2.69 28.00
CA SER A 102 0.68 -1.69 26.96
C SER A 102 2.18 -1.54 26.72
N ARG A 103 2.61 -1.63 25.46
CA ARG A 103 4.03 -1.56 25.09
C ARG A 103 4.48 -0.11 24.98
N ARG A 104 5.65 0.22 25.50
CA ARG A 104 6.28 1.53 25.33
C ARG A 104 7.32 1.46 24.22
N CYS A 105 7.37 2.48 23.37
CA CYS A 105 8.41 2.55 22.34
C CYS A 105 9.75 2.92 22.98
N GLY A 106 10.80 2.12 22.79
CA GLY A 106 12.14 2.45 23.28
C GLY A 106 12.80 3.64 22.57
N TYR A 107 12.31 4.03 21.37
CA TYR A 107 12.84 5.16 20.59
C TYR A 107 12.00 6.42 20.80
N CYS A 108 10.68 6.32 20.67
CA CYS A 108 9.79 7.48 20.78
C CYS A 108 9.34 7.79 22.21
N LEU A 109 9.62 6.90 23.17
CA LEU A 109 9.38 7.07 24.61
C LEU A 109 7.92 7.29 25.06
N PHE A 110 6.94 7.05 24.19
CA PHE A 110 5.50 7.05 24.53
C PHE A 110 4.89 5.65 24.49
N LYS A 111 3.66 5.53 24.99
CA LYS A 111 2.87 4.30 24.95
C LYS A 111 2.43 4.02 23.51
N GLN A 112 2.84 2.87 22.95
CA GLN A 112 2.47 2.48 21.60
C GLN A 112 1.01 2.01 21.58
N PRO A 113 0.16 2.60 20.72
CA PRO A 113 -1.15 2.05 20.44
C PRO A 113 -1.05 0.60 19.96
N MET A 114 -2.09 -0.19 20.16
CA MET A 114 -2.19 -1.54 19.66
C MET A 114 -2.09 -1.55 18.12
N ARG A 115 -1.43 -2.58 17.58
CA ARG A 115 -1.01 -2.70 16.17
C ARG A 115 -0.05 -1.60 15.66
N ALA A 116 0.38 -0.65 16.51
CA ALA A 116 1.41 0.31 16.12
C ALA A 116 2.83 -0.28 16.27
N ARG A 117 3.76 0.18 15.43
CA ARG A 117 5.18 -0.21 15.48
C ARG A 117 6.09 0.95 15.11
N HIS A 118 7.25 1.02 15.75
CA HIS A 118 8.31 1.95 15.36
C HIS A 118 9.01 1.48 14.08
N CYS A 119 8.99 2.32 13.06
CA CYS A 119 9.76 2.12 11.83
C CYS A 119 11.13 2.79 11.97
N LYS A 120 12.22 2.02 11.86
CA LYS A 120 13.58 2.56 11.93
C LYS A 120 13.92 3.44 10.73
N SER A 121 13.32 3.20 9.55
CA SER A 121 13.58 4.06 8.38
C SER A 121 12.88 5.41 8.54
N CYS A 122 11.61 5.42 8.94
CA CYS A 122 10.84 6.66 9.13
C CYS A 122 11.10 7.34 10.48
N GLN A 123 11.74 6.68 11.44
CA GLN A 123 12.00 7.18 12.81
C GLN A 123 10.76 7.55 13.62
N HIS A 124 9.60 6.99 13.28
CA HIS A 124 8.32 7.24 13.94
C HIS A 124 7.59 5.93 14.23
N CYS A 125 6.75 5.91 15.27
CA CYS A 125 5.73 4.89 15.39
C CYS A 125 4.60 5.16 14.39
N VAL A 126 4.16 4.12 13.69
CA VAL A 126 3.06 4.18 12.72
C VAL A 126 1.91 3.34 13.25
N ARG A 127 0.69 3.89 13.25
CA ARG A 127 -0.54 3.19 13.61
C ARG A 127 -0.86 2.10 12.60
N ARG A 128 -1.36 0.95 13.08
CA ARG A 128 -1.64 -0.25 12.28
C ARG A 128 -0.54 -0.50 11.24
N TYR A 129 0.70 -0.56 11.72
CA TYR A 129 1.88 -0.66 10.87
C TYR A 129 1.78 -1.93 10.01
N ASP A 130 1.88 -1.76 8.70
CA ASP A 130 1.97 -2.87 7.76
C ASP A 130 3.42 -3.16 7.42
N HIS A 131 4.07 -2.23 6.71
CA HIS A 131 5.48 -2.33 6.37
C HIS A 131 6.08 -0.94 6.06
N HIS A 132 7.40 -0.91 5.88
CA HIS A 132 8.08 0.20 5.24
C HIS A 132 8.37 -0.20 3.81
N CYS A 133 7.86 0.56 2.85
CA CYS A 133 7.95 0.21 1.45
C CYS A 133 9.08 1.02 0.79
N PRO A 134 10.17 0.38 0.36
CA PRO A 134 11.28 1.06 -0.29
C PRO A 134 10.90 1.62 -1.68
N TRP A 135 9.83 1.11 -2.30
CA TRP A 135 9.39 1.58 -3.62
C TRP A 135 8.70 2.94 -3.61
N ILE A 136 8.19 3.36 -2.45
CA ILE A 136 7.59 4.67 -2.23
C ILE A 136 8.37 5.49 -1.20
N GLU A 137 9.45 4.91 -0.62
CA GLU A 137 10.23 5.46 0.49
C GLU A 137 9.35 6.04 1.61
N ASN A 138 8.31 5.28 1.97
CA ASN A 138 7.34 5.65 2.99
C ASN A 138 6.79 4.40 3.69
N CYS A 139 6.25 4.57 4.89
CA CYS A 139 5.51 3.51 5.54
C CYS A 139 4.13 3.32 4.92
N VAL A 140 3.65 2.08 4.96
CA VAL A 140 2.24 1.74 4.74
C VAL A 140 1.63 1.44 6.11
N GLY A 141 0.60 2.18 6.47
CA GLY A 141 -0.03 2.15 7.78
C GLY A 141 -1.50 2.55 7.74
N GLU A 142 -2.11 2.76 8.90
CA GLU A 142 -3.55 2.95 9.05
C GLU A 142 -4.17 3.95 8.06
N LYS A 143 -3.53 5.10 7.83
CA LYS A 143 -4.14 6.19 7.04
C LYS A 143 -3.96 6.04 5.53
N ASN A 144 -2.87 5.43 5.06
CA ASN A 144 -2.55 5.36 3.63
C ASN A 144 -2.71 3.97 3.01
N HIS A 145 -2.93 2.91 3.81
CA HIS A 145 -3.03 1.54 3.31
C HIS A 145 -4.16 1.35 2.27
N PRO A 146 -5.39 1.90 2.43
CA PRO A 146 -6.40 1.78 1.37
C PRO A 146 -5.98 2.43 0.04
N LEU A 147 -5.33 3.60 0.11
CA LEU A 147 -4.83 4.30 -1.06
C LEU A 147 -3.65 3.56 -1.72
N PHE A 148 -2.82 2.88 -0.92
CA PHE A 148 -1.78 1.98 -1.42
C PHE A 148 -2.37 0.82 -2.24
N ILE A 149 -3.47 0.22 -1.79
CA ILE A 149 -4.14 -0.83 -2.58
C ILE A 149 -4.75 -0.27 -3.86
N LEU A 150 -5.38 0.91 -3.80
CA LEU A 150 -5.90 1.58 -4.99
C LEU A 150 -4.79 1.89 -6.01
N TYR A 151 -3.63 2.37 -5.53
CA TYR A 151 -2.44 2.57 -6.34
C TYR A 151 -2.02 1.26 -7.04
N LEU A 152 -1.91 0.14 -6.31
CA LEU A 152 -1.54 -1.15 -6.92
C LEU A 152 -2.55 -1.61 -7.99
N CYS A 153 -3.86 -1.42 -7.77
CA CYS A 153 -4.89 -1.74 -8.74
C CYS A 153 -4.75 -0.90 -10.03
N VAL A 154 -4.64 0.42 -9.90
CA VAL A 154 -4.50 1.32 -11.06
C VAL A 154 -3.17 1.10 -11.78
N GLN A 155 -2.09 0.85 -11.03
CA GLN A 155 -0.78 0.50 -11.58
C GLN A 155 -0.84 -0.79 -12.39
N LEU A 156 -1.53 -1.83 -11.87
CA LEU A 156 -1.69 -3.09 -12.57
C LEU A 156 -2.49 -2.91 -13.87
N MET A 157 -3.58 -2.13 -13.83
CA MET A 157 -4.36 -1.82 -15.03
C MET A 157 -3.52 -1.10 -16.09
N ALA A 158 -2.73 -0.10 -15.70
CA ALA A 158 -1.84 0.62 -16.60
C ALA A 158 -0.77 -0.30 -17.20
N LEU A 159 -0.17 -1.19 -16.41
CA LEU A 159 0.83 -2.16 -16.86
C LEU A 159 0.24 -3.21 -17.81
N LEU A 160 -0.93 -3.77 -17.51
CA LEU A 160 -1.61 -4.73 -18.40
C LEU A 160 -1.96 -4.08 -19.75
N TRP A 161 -2.38 -2.82 -19.73
CA TRP A 161 -2.62 -2.07 -20.97
C TRP A 161 -1.31 -1.81 -21.72
N ALA A 162 -0.24 -1.39 -21.03
CA ALA A 162 1.08 -1.21 -21.62
C ALA A 162 1.61 -2.51 -22.27
N LEU A 163 1.38 -3.68 -21.66
CA LEU A 163 1.72 -4.98 -22.23
C LEU A 163 0.94 -5.27 -23.51
N ARG A 164 -0.38 -5.02 -23.51
CA ARG A 164 -1.19 -5.18 -24.72
C ARG A 164 -0.67 -4.29 -25.86
N LEU A 165 -0.36 -3.02 -25.57
CA LEU A 165 0.16 -2.08 -26.56
C LEU A 165 1.57 -2.45 -27.04
N GLY A 166 2.44 -2.87 -26.13
CA GLY A 166 3.79 -3.32 -26.46
C GLY A 166 3.78 -4.56 -27.34
N TRP A 167 2.85 -5.49 -27.10
CA TRP A 167 2.68 -6.67 -27.94
C TRP A 167 2.24 -6.34 -29.37
N SER A 168 1.32 -5.36 -29.54
CA SER A 168 0.84 -4.99 -30.87
C SER A 168 1.82 -4.14 -31.69
N GLY A 169 2.79 -3.48 -31.05
CA GLY A 169 3.77 -2.63 -31.74
C GLY A 169 5.00 -3.36 -32.30
N PHE A 170 5.12 -4.68 -32.13
CA PHE A 170 6.27 -5.41 -32.67
C PHE A 170 6.19 -5.51 -34.20
N HIS A 171 7.20 -4.99 -34.88
CA HIS A 171 7.33 -5.12 -36.34
C HIS A 171 8.11 -6.38 -36.70
N PHE A 172 7.62 -7.09 -37.73
CA PHE A 172 8.34 -8.21 -38.32
C PHE A 172 9.49 -7.71 -39.20
N ALA A 173 10.62 -8.41 -39.19
CA ALA A 173 11.75 -8.17 -40.08
C ALA A 173 12.38 -9.50 -40.49
N GLU A 174 13.04 -9.53 -41.65
CA GLU A 174 13.60 -10.77 -42.22
C GLU A 174 14.82 -11.27 -41.44
N THR A 175 15.63 -10.36 -40.91
CA THR A 175 16.83 -10.68 -40.14
C THR A 175 16.70 -10.30 -38.67
N TRP A 176 17.41 -11.03 -37.79
CA TRP A 176 17.46 -10.72 -36.36
C TRP A 176 18.04 -9.33 -36.05
N THR A 177 19.03 -8.89 -36.82
CA THR A 177 19.65 -7.58 -36.64
C THR A 177 18.65 -6.47 -36.94
N GLU A 178 17.95 -6.54 -38.07
CA GLU A 178 16.93 -5.55 -38.43
C GLU A 178 15.77 -5.59 -37.44
N TRP A 179 15.32 -6.78 -37.04
CA TRP A 179 14.27 -6.95 -36.03
C TRP A 179 14.65 -6.27 -34.72
N LEU A 180 15.89 -6.46 -34.24
CA LEU A 180 16.37 -5.79 -33.04
C LEU A 180 16.47 -4.28 -33.23
N HIS A 181 17.02 -3.81 -34.34
CA HIS A 181 17.15 -2.38 -34.61
C HIS A 181 15.79 -1.64 -34.57
N VAL A 182 14.72 -2.25 -35.11
CA VAL A 182 13.40 -1.63 -35.11
C VAL A 182 12.61 -1.85 -33.82
N ASN A 183 12.89 -2.91 -33.05
CA ASN A 183 12.09 -3.26 -31.87
C ASN A 183 12.81 -3.08 -30.52
N VAL A 184 14.11 -2.75 -30.47
CA VAL A 184 14.89 -2.81 -29.21
C VAL A 184 14.30 -1.97 -28.08
N PHE A 185 13.87 -0.73 -28.35
CA PHE A 185 13.28 0.12 -27.30
C PHE A 185 11.92 -0.40 -26.82
N LEU A 186 11.08 -0.85 -27.76
CA LEU A 186 9.80 -1.47 -27.44
C LEU A 186 9.97 -2.78 -26.66
N LEU A 187 10.96 -3.60 -27.04
CA LEU A 187 11.33 -4.83 -26.34
C LEU A 187 11.76 -4.55 -24.90
N LEU A 188 12.62 -3.54 -24.69
CA LEU A 188 13.04 -3.14 -23.35
C LEU A 188 11.87 -2.65 -22.50
N ALA A 189 10.98 -1.81 -23.07
CA ALA A 189 9.78 -1.34 -22.37
C ALA A 189 8.80 -2.48 -22.06
N PHE A 190 8.63 -3.44 -22.98
CA PHE A 190 7.78 -4.61 -22.82
C PHE A 190 8.31 -5.55 -21.72
N VAL A 191 9.60 -5.88 -21.74
CA VAL A 191 10.24 -6.71 -20.71
C VAL A 191 10.16 -6.05 -19.33
N LEU A 192 10.43 -4.74 -19.25
CA LEU A 192 10.29 -3.98 -18.01
C LEU A 192 8.84 -4.02 -17.49
N SER A 193 7.86 -3.84 -18.37
CA SER A 193 6.43 -3.92 -18.04
C SER A 193 6.02 -5.31 -17.58
N CYS A 194 6.57 -6.38 -18.17
CA CYS A 194 6.33 -7.76 -17.74
C CYS A 194 6.82 -7.98 -16.30
N ILE A 195 8.05 -7.57 -16.00
CA ILE A 195 8.65 -7.71 -14.67
C ILE A 195 7.78 -6.99 -13.63
N PHE A 196 7.44 -5.72 -13.88
CA PHE A 196 6.61 -4.96 -12.93
C PHE A 196 5.18 -5.51 -12.82
N THR A 197 4.60 -6.04 -13.90
CA THR A 197 3.27 -6.69 -13.86
C THR A 197 3.28 -7.87 -12.91
N VAL A 198 4.29 -8.74 -12.99
CA VAL A 198 4.42 -9.89 -12.08
C VAL A 198 4.58 -9.42 -10.63
N VAL A 199 5.49 -8.47 -10.39
CA VAL A 199 5.75 -7.96 -9.03
C VAL A 199 4.50 -7.32 -8.42
N VAL A 200 3.83 -6.42 -9.15
CA VAL A 200 2.63 -5.72 -8.67
C VAL A 200 1.46 -6.69 -8.47
N SER A 201 1.29 -7.68 -9.35
CA SER A 201 0.24 -8.70 -9.22
C SER A 201 0.41 -9.53 -7.96
N LEU A 202 1.63 -10.06 -7.72
CA LEU A 202 1.92 -10.84 -6.51
C LEU A 202 1.70 -10.01 -5.24
N LEU A 203 2.18 -8.77 -5.24
CA LEU A 203 2.00 -7.85 -4.12
C LEU A 203 0.51 -7.60 -3.85
N LEU A 204 -0.27 -7.30 -4.88
CA LEU A 204 -1.70 -7.05 -4.76
C LEU A 204 -2.45 -8.28 -4.21
N VAL A 205 -2.18 -9.48 -4.75
CA VAL A 205 -2.80 -10.72 -4.27
C VAL A 205 -2.47 -10.98 -2.80
N CYS A 206 -1.20 -10.84 -2.41
CA CYS A 206 -0.79 -11.01 -1.02
C CYS A 206 -1.50 -10.02 -0.09
N HIS A 207 -1.55 -8.74 -0.45
CA HIS A 207 -2.22 -7.74 0.37
C HIS A 207 -3.73 -7.96 0.46
N LEU A 208 -4.40 -8.33 -0.64
CA LEU A 208 -5.83 -8.65 -0.63
C LEU A 208 -6.14 -9.85 0.28
N TYR A 209 -5.29 -10.88 0.27
CA TYR A 209 -5.39 -12.00 1.21
C TYR A 209 -5.26 -11.52 2.67
N LEU A 210 -4.22 -10.76 2.99
CA LEU A 210 -4.01 -10.23 4.34
C LEU A 210 -5.16 -9.33 4.82
N ILE A 211 -5.68 -8.49 3.93
CA ILE A 211 -6.86 -7.65 4.20
C ILE A 211 -8.10 -8.51 4.46
N SER A 212 -8.31 -9.57 3.68
CA SER A 212 -9.43 -10.49 3.87
C SER A 212 -9.41 -11.19 5.22
N CYS A 213 -8.22 -11.36 5.81
CA CYS A 213 -8.01 -11.90 7.15
C CYS A 213 -7.89 -10.80 8.23
N ASN A 214 -7.89 -9.51 7.90
CA ASN A 214 -7.57 -8.41 8.82
C ASN A 214 -6.22 -8.55 9.55
N VAL A 215 -5.22 -9.07 8.85
CA VAL A 215 -3.84 -9.20 9.34
C VAL A 215 -2.96 -8.19 8.60
N THR A 216 -2.02 -7.53 9.29
CA THR A 216 -1.00 -6.73 8.60
C THR A 216 0.18 -7.60 8.17
N THR A 217 0.96 -7.19 7.18
CA THR A 217 2.18 -7.90 6.77
C THR A 217 3.13 -8.12 7.95
N TRP A 218 3.25 -7.13 8.84
CA TRP A 218 4.02 -7.27 10.07
C TRP A 218 3.48 -8.34 11.02
N GLU A 219 2.17 -8.40 11.21
CA GLU A 219 1.53 -9.42 12.05
C GLU A 219 1.74 -10.81 11.48
N PHE A 220 1.57 -10.99 10.17
CA PHE A 220 1.83 -12.24 9.47
C PHE A 220 3.30 -12.68 9.61
N MET A 221 4.25 -11.78 9.31
CA MET A 221 5.68 -12.11 9.26
C MET A 221 6.34 -12.23 10.63
N SER A 222 5.73 -11.71 11.69
CA SER A 222 6.37 -11.61 13.01
C SER A 222 5.43 -11.88 14.17
N HIS A 223 4.41 -12.71 13.94
CA HIS A 223 3.43 -13.16 14.93
C HIS A 223 4.05 -13.46 16.31
N HIS A 224 5.07 -14.31 16.35
CA HIS A 224 5.78 -14.72 17.57
C HIS A 224 6.42 -13.58 18.38
N ARG A 225 6.68 -12.42 17.75
CA ARG A 225 7.28 -11.23 18.39
C ARG A 225 6.23 -10.27 18.96
N ILE A 226 4.94 -10.51 18.68
CA ILE A 226 3.86 -9.57 18.98
C ILE A 226 3.14 -10.02 20.25
N ALA A 227 3.28 -9.23 21.32
CA ALA A 227 2.78 -9.58 22.65
C ALA A 227 1.28 -9.89 22.69
N TYR A 228 0.45 -9.09 22.01
CA TYR A 228 -1.01 -9.29 21.99
C TYR A 228 -1.45 -10.50 21.14
N LEU A 229 -0.57 -11.09 20.33
CA LEU A 229 -0.87 -12.30 19.56
C LEU A 229 -0.39 -13.58 20.24
N LYS A 230 0.46 -13.48 21.28
CA LYS A 230 0.98 -14.65 22.00
C LYS A 230 -0.08 -15.42 22.79
N HIS A 231 -1.18 -14.77 23.12
CA HIS A 231 -2.26 -15.36 23.93
C HIS A 231 -3.30 -16.11 23.10
N TYR A 232 -3.24 -15.99 21.77
CA TYR A 232 -4.12 -16.70 20.85
C TYR A 232 -3.41 -17.97 20.34
N GLU A 233 -4.18 -19.06 20.16
CA GLU A 233 -3.70 -20.22 19.42
C GLU A 233 -3.24 -19.78 18.02
N SER A 234 -2.32 -20.54 17.40
CA SER A 234 -1.65 -20.15 16.14
C SER A 234 -2.60 -19.72 15.02
N ASP A 235 -3.84 -20.18 15.04
CA ASP A 235 -4.84 -19.95 13.98
C ASP A 235 -5.89 -18.90 14.36
N ALA A 236 -5.91 -18.42 15.61
CA ALA A 236 -6.95 -17.51 16.09
C ALA A 236 -6.54 -16.04 15.91
N ASN A 237 -7.28 -15.31 15.08
CA ASN A 237 -7.05 -13.88 14.83
C ASN A 237 -8.10 -13.01 15.55
N PRO A 238 -7.72 -12.22 16.58
CA PRO A 238 -8.65 -11.37 17.32
C PRO A 238 -9.28 -10.22 16.52
N PHE A 239 -8.77 -9.92 15.32
CA PHE A 239 -9.27 -8.84 14.48
C PHE A 239 -10.11 -9.33 13.30
N ASP A 240 -10.17 -10.64 13.06
CA ASP A 240 -10.94 -11.21 11.97
C ASP A 240 -12.44 -11.20 12.30
N LYS A 241 -13.24 -10.58 11.42
CA LYS A 241 -14.71 -10.52 11.53
C LYS A 241 -15.41 -11.21 10.35
N GLY A 242 -14.66 -12.00 9.57
CA GLY A 242 -15.07 -12.59 8.31
C GLY A 242 -14.75 -11.71 7.10
N ILE A 243 -14.48 -12.36 5.97
CA ILE A 243 -13.95 -11.76 4.73
C ILE A 243 -14.67 -10.46 4.33
N ILE A 244 -16.00 -10.49 4.23
CA ILE A 244 -16.80 -9.34 3.76
C ILE A 244 -16.66 -8.16 4.73
N ARG A 245 -16.75 -8.41 6.05
CA ARG A 245 -16.67 -7.36 7.07
C ARG A 245 -15.27 -6.79 7.18
N ASN A 246 -14.24 -7.61 6.97
CA ASN A 246 -12.85 -7.16 6.95
C ASN A 246 -12.57 -6.25 5.76
N ILE A 247 -12.98 -6.65 4.55
CA ILE A 247 -12.82 -5.84 3.34
C ILE A 247 -13.60 -4.53 3.47
N TRP A 248 -14.88 -4.60 3.88
CA TRP A 248 -15.71 -3.41 4.09
C TRP A 248 -15.09 -2.46 5.12
N SER A 249 -14.68 -2.98 6.28
CA SER A 249 -14.06 -2.15 7.30
C SER A 249 -12.75 -1.53 6.80
N PHE A 250 -11.95 -2.26 6.03
CA PHE A 250 -10.69 -1.74 5.50
C PHE A 250 -10.88 -0.57 4.52
N PHE A 251 -11.84 -0.65 3.60
CA PHE A 251 -12.05 0.39 2.58
C PHE A 251 -13.02 1.50 2.99
N CYS A 252 -13.95 1.23 3.92
CA CYS A 252 -15.03 2.14 4.26
C CYS A 252 -14.92 2.76 5.67
N THR A 253 -13.90 2.41 6.45
CA THR A 253 -13.65 3.08 7.73
C THR A 253 -12.77 4.30 7.51
N PHE A 254 -13.31 5.48 7.81
CA PHE A 254 -12.57 6.74 7.77
C PHE A 254 -12.08 7.12 9.17
N GLY A 255 -10.81 7.52 9.27
CA GLY A 255 -10.19 7.90 10.54
C GLY A 255 -9.45 6.77 11.25
N THR A 256 -8.93 7.08 12.43
CA THR A 256 -8.10 6.15 13.21
C THR A 256 -8.96 5.20 14.03
N VAL A 257 -8.60 3.91 14.05
CA VAL A 257 -9.33 2.89 14.81
C VAL A 257 -8.68 2.69 16.17
N ALA A 258 -9.50 2.61 17.23
CA ALA A 258 -9.06 2.23 18.56
C ALA A 258 -8.99 0.69 18.68
N TRP A 259 -7.91 0.10 18.16
CA TRP A 259 -7.70 -1.35 18.07
C TRP A 259 -7.78 -2.06 19.42
N GLU A 260 -7.41 -1.39 20.50
CA GLU A 260 -7.53 -1.88 21.88
C GLU A 260 -8.98 -2.23 22.23
N ARG A 261 -9.94 -1.37 21.84
CA ARG A 261 -11.36 -1.61 22.13
C ARG A 261 -11.89 -2.83 21.38
N ILE A 262 -11.42 -3.04 20.15
CA ILE A 262 -11.79 -4.21 19.36
C ILE A 262 -11.20 -5.47 20.01
N TYR A 263 -9.91 -5.45 20.32
CA TYR A 263 -9.21 -6.57 20.94
C TYR A 263 -9.87 -7.00 22.25
N PHE A 264 -10.08 -6.07 23.19
CA PHE A 264 -10.66 -6.42 24.49
C PHE A 264 -12.12 -6.87 24.37
N ARG A 265 -12.94 -6.27 23.49
CA ARG A 265 -14.32 -6.74 23.27
C ARG A 265 -14.35 -8.21 22.86
N GLU A 266 -13.49 -8.61 21.92
CA GLU A 266 -13.46 -10.00 21.45
C GLU A 266 -12.87 -10.93 22.52
N SER A 267 -11.82 -10.51 23.25
CA SER A 267 -11.25 -11.31 24.34
C SER A 267 -12.25 -11.60 25.47
N TYR A 268 -13.17 -10.68 25.78
CA TYR A 268 -14.21 -10.89 26.79
C TYR A 268 -15.46 -11.61 26.26
N ALA A 269 -15.63 -11.76 24.94
CA ALA A 269 -16.73 -12.52 24.35
C ALA A 269 -16.43 -14.02 24.25
N THR A 270 -15.15 -14.41 24.38
CA THR A 270 -14.66 -15.79 24.33
C THR A 270 -14.45 -16.44 25.70
N VAL A 271 -14.83 -15.75 26.79
CA VAL A 271 -14.80 -16.24 28.18
C VAL A 271 -16.24 -16.45 28.66
#